data_AF-A0A954WUP2-F1
#
_entry.id   AF-A0A954WUP2-F1
#
_cell.length_a   1.000
_cell.length_b   1.000
_cell.length_c   1.000
_cell.angle_alpha   90.00
_cell.angle_beta   90.00
_cell.angle_gamma   90.00
#
_symmetry.space_group_name_H-M   'P 1'
#
loop_
_entity.id
_entity.type
_entity.pdbx_description
1 polymer ?
#
loop_
_entity_poly.entity_id
_entity_poly.type
_entity_poly.pdbx_seq_one_letter_code
_entity_poly.pdbx_strand_id
1 'polypeptide(L)'
;MKKKVTFASKPGLKDKEAVTPDEWVGMANKPEPGEPTKRFTVDVPLSLHTRVKTRCAMEGIKMADVVRHLLEQRFPGDENERINS
;
A
#
# COMPACT_ATOMS: atom_id res chain seq x y z
N MET A 1 49.34 -18.63 -16.97
CA MET A 1 49.55 -17.97 -15.66
C MET A 1 48.20 -17.74 -15.00
N LYS A 2 48.02 -18.23 -13.77
CA LYS A 2 46.74 -18.25 -13.04
C LYS A 2 46.75 -17.09 -12.04
N LYS A 3 45.95 -16.04 -12.24
CA LYS A 3 45.84 -14.93 -11.26
C LYS A 3 44.68 -15.26 -10.31
N LYS A 4 44.99 -15.87 -9.16
CA LYS A 4 44.03 -16.08 -8.06
C LYS A 4 43.88 -14.76 -7.31
N VAL A 5 42.66 -14.22 -7.24
CA VAL A 5 42.34 -13.08 -6.39
C VAL A 5 41.74 -13.61 -5.08
N THR A 6 42.46 -13.42 -3.99
CA THR A 6 42.02 -13.73 -2.63
C THR A 6 41.32 -12.53 -2.04
N PHE A 7 40.02 -12.67 -1.73
CA PHE A 7 39.30 -11.70 -0.92
C PHE A 7 39.68 -11.91 0.54
N ALA A 8 40.53 -11.03 1.08
CA ALA A 8 40.77 -10.95 2.50
C ALA A 8 39.53 -10.35 3.20
N SER A 9 39.12 -10.96 4.32
CA SER A 9 38.05 -10.45 5.19
C SER A 9 38.36 -9.04 5.67
N LYS A 10 37.41 -8.13 5.47
CA LYS A 10 37.52 -6.72 5.85
C LYS A 10 37.31 -6.57 7.37
N PRO A 11 38.14 -5.76 8.06
CA PRO A 11 38.21 -5.70 9.53
C PRO A 11 36.99 -4.98 10.11
N GLY A 12 36.60 -5.43 11.31
CA GLY A 12 35.29 -5.18 11.91
C GLY A 12 35.09 -3.86 12.65
N LEU A 13 33.98 -3.88 13.38
CA LEU A 13 33.46 -2.95 14.39
C LEU A 13 32.75 -1.68 13.87
N LYS A 14 31.41 -1.76 13.80
CA LYS A 14 30.51 -1.29 14.87
C LYS A 14 29.05 -1.36 14.41
N ASP A 15 28.32 -2.21 15.11
CA ASP A 15 26.89 -2.15 15.45
C ASP A 15 26.09 -1.03 14.75
N LYS A 16 25.55 -1.34 13.59
CA LYS A 16 24.20 -0.88 13.24
C LYS A 16 23.41 -2.14 12.97
N GLU A 17 22.52 -2.42 13.91
CA GLU A 17 21.47 -3.42 13.85
C GLU A 17 21.10 -3.63 12.38
N ALA A 18 21.53 -4.79 11.87
CA ALA A 18 21.10 -5.23 10.57
C ALA A 18 19.59 -5.34 10.69
N VAL A 19 18.85 -4.36 10.16
CA VAL A 19 17.40 -4.46 10.01
C VAL A 19 17.19 -5.79 9.34
N THR A 20 16.73 -6.75 10.14
CA THR A 20 16.54 -8.09 9.64
C THR A 20 15.46 -8.02 8.58
N PRO A 21 15.54 -8.80 7.48
CA PRO A 21 14.48 -8.79 6.47
C PRO A 21 13.08 -8.95 7.08
N ASP A 22 12.97 -9.70 8.20
CA ASP A 22 11.76 -9.85 9.01
C ASP A 22 11.25 -8.55 9.66
N GLU A 23 12.13 -7.70 10.19
CA GLU A 23 11.73 -6.40 10.76
C GLU A 23 11.20 -5.44 9.69
N TRP A 24 11.77 -5.46 8.49
CA TRP A 24 11.27 -4.66 7.36
C TRP A 24 9.84 -5.07 6.95
N VAL A 25 9.52 -6.36 7.06
CA VAL A 25 8.16 -6.88 6.79
C VAL A 25 7.19 -6.48 7.90
N GLY A 26 7.65 -6.41 9.16
CA GLY A 26 6.81 -6.03 10.31
C GLY A 26 6.36 -4.57 10.31
N MET A 27 7.20 -3.65 9.83
CA MET A 27 6.90 -2.21 9.86
C MET A 27 5.82 -1.79 8.85
N ALA A 28 5.66 -2.51 7.74
CA ALA A 28 4.64 -2.23 6.72
C ALA A 28 3.20 -2.56 7.19
N ASN A 29 3.05 -3.33 8.27
CA ASN A 29 1.78 -3.87 8.76
C ASN A 29 1.31 -3.23 10.07
N LYS A 30 1.87 -2.10 10.50
CA LYS A 30 1.31 -1.39 11.65
C LYS A 30 -0.01 -0.75 11.19
N PRO A 31 -1.19 -1.24 11.63
CA PRO A 31 -2.43 -0.58 11.28
C PRO A 31 -2.36 0.83 11.88
N GLU A 32 -2.44 1.84 11.02
CA GLU A 32 -2.81 3.20 11.42
C GLU A 32 -4.07 3.12 12.30
N PRO A 33 -4.25 4.00 13.30
CA PRO A 33 -5.43 4.05 14.15
C PRO A 33 -6.68 4.49 13.36
N GLY A 34 -7.11 3.66 12.43
CA GLY A 34 -8.30 3.80 11.59
C GLY A 34 -9.11 2.51 11.60
N GLU A 35 -10.32 2.58 11.06
CA GLU A 35 -11.23 1.44 10.95
C GLU A 35 -10.56 0.28 10.17
N PRO A 36 -10.69 -0.98 10.63
CA PRO A 36 -10.06 -2.11 9.97
C PRO A 36 -10.54 -2.25 8.52
N THR A 37 -9.63 -2.10 7.56
CA THR A 37 -9.95 -2.22 6.14
C THR A 37 -10.05 -3.69 5.71
N LYS A 38 -11.13 -4.07 5.01
CA LYS A 38 -11.24 -5.36 4.32
C LYS A 38 -10.94 -5.23 2.82
N ARG A 39 -10.33 -6.26 2.23
CA ARG A 39 -10.03 -6.30 0.78
C ARG A 39 -11.33 -6.52 -0.01
N PHE A 40 -11.64 -5.57 -0.90
CA PHE A 40 -12.75 -5.65 -1.83
C PHE A 40 -12.22 -5.93 -3.24
N THR A 41 -12.57 -7.09 -3.80
CA THR A 41 -12.13 -7.52 -5.13
C THR A 41 -13.29 -7.37 -6.10
N VAL A 42 -13.09 -6.60 -7.16
CA VAL A 42 -14.06 -6.37 -8.22
C VAL A 42 -13.38 -6.40 -9.58
N ASP A 43 -14.06 -6.99 -10.56
CA ASP A 43 -13.62 -6.94 -11.95
C ASP A 43 -14.23 -5.72 -12.64
N VAL A 44 -13.40 -4.99 -13.37
CA VAL A 44 -13.80 -3.82 -14.16
C VAL A 44 -13.27 -3.96 -15.60
N PRO A 45 -14.00 -3.47 -16.61
CA PRO A 45 -13.49 -3.48 -17.98
C PRO A 45 -12.16 -2.72 -18.10
N LEU A 46 -11.23 -3.24 -18.92
CA LEU A 46 -9.90 -2.66 -19.11
C LEU A 46 -9.94 -1.18 -19.53
N SER A 47 -10.91 -0.82 -20.36
CA SER A 47 -11.11 0.55 -20.83
C SER A 47 -11.46 1.50 -19.67
N LEU A 48 -12.29 1.05 -18.74
CA LEU A 48 -12.66 1.81 -17.55
C LEU A 48 -11.47 1.94 -16.60
N HIS A 49 -10.79 0.84 -16.30
CA HIS A 49 -9.63 0.84 -15.43
C HIS A 49 -8.53 1.78 -15.94
N THR A 50 -8.24 1.75 -17.25
CA THR A 50 -7.26 2.64 -17.87
C THR A 50 -7.65 4.10 -17.70
N ARG A 51 -8.90 4.48 -18.01
CA ARG A 51 -9.39 5.85 -17.86
C ARG A 51 -9.28 6.35 -16.42
N VAL A 52 -9.71 5.54 -15.46
CA VAL A 52 -9.66 5.86 -14.03
C VAL A 52 -8.21 6.03 -13.58
N LYS A 53 -7.33 5.10 -13.94
CA LYS A 53 -5.91 5.12 -13.58
C LYS A 53 -5.21 6.36 -14.14
N THR A 54 -5.42 6.70 -15.41
CA THR A 54 -4.82 7.90 -16.03
C THR A 54 -5.26 9.16 -15.32
N ARG A 55 -6.56 9.30 -15.02
CA ARG A 55 -7.09 10.48 -14.34
C ARG A 55 -6.53 10.62 -12.92
N CYS A 56 -6.51 9.54 -12.15
CA CYS A 56 -5.95 9.56 -10.79
C CYS A 56 -4.46 9.93 -10.80
N ALA A 57 -3.70 9.44 -11.78
CA ALA A 57 -2.29 9.78 -11.93
C ALA A 57 -2.06 11.26 -12.28
N MET A 58 -2.92 11.85 -13.12
CA MET A 58 -2.86 13.28 -13.46
C MET A 58 -3.20 14.17 -12.27
N GLU A 59 -4.16 13.76 -11.44
CA GLU A 59 -4.62 14.51 -10.27
C GLU A 59 -3.74 14.27 -9.03
N GLY A 60 -2.81 13.30 -9.07
CA GLY A 60 -1.93 12.97 -7.95
C GLY A 60 -2.64 12.26 -6.78
N ILE A 61 -3.81 11.66 -7.03
CA ILE A 61 -4.65 11.02 -6.01
C ILE A 61 -4.56 9.50 -6.10
N LYS A 62 -4.75 8.80 -4.97
CA LYS A 62 -4.74 7.33 -4.97
C LYS A 62 -6.07 6.80 -5.49
N MET A 63 -6.00 5.87 -6.44
CA MET A 63 -7.18 5.22 -7.02
C MET A 63 -8.06 4.55 -5.95
N ALA A 64 -7.46 3.98 -4.90
CA ALA A 64 -8.19 3.38 -3.79
C ALA A 64 -9.04 4.41 -3.03
N ASP A 65 -8.55 5.63 -2.84
CA ASP A 65 -9.28 6.69 -2.12
C ASP A 65 -10.51 7.13 -2.94
N VAL A 66 -10.35 7.26 -4.27
CA VAL A 66 -11.46 7.56 -5.19
C VAL A 66 -12.54 6.48 -5.13
N VAL A 67 -12.15 5.20 -5.15
CA VAL A 67 -13.11 4.10 -5.07
C VAL A 67 -13.81 4.08 -3.71
N ARG A 68 -13.10 4.34 -2.61
CA ARG A 68 -13.74 4.45 -1.28
C ARG A 68 -14.76 5.59 -1.25
N HIS A 69 -14.40 6.77 -1.73
CA HIS A 69 -15.30 7.91 -1.77
C HIS A 69 -16.54 7.64 -2.64
N LEU A 70 -16.37 6.99 -3.79
CA LEU A 70 -17.49 6.60 -4.65
C LEU A 70 -18.42 5.60 -3.94
N LEU A 71 -17.88 4.67 -3.16
CA LEU A 71 -18.68 3.73 -2.38
C LEU A 71 -19.43 4.43 -1.24
N GLU A 72 -18.78 5.34 -0.51
CA GLU A 72 -19.40 6.13 0.56
C GLU A 72 -20.55 7.03 0.04
N GLN A 73 -20.39 7.64 -1.13
CA GLN A 73 -21.45 8.43 -1.77
C GLN A 73 -22.68 7.60 -2.14
N ARG A 74 -22.49 6.33 -2.51
CA ARG A 74 -23.56 5.44 -2.97
C ARG A 74 -24.20 4.65 -1.83
N PHE A 75 -23.41 4.36 -0.80
CA PHE A 75 -23.80 3.64 0.41
C PHE A 75 -23.39 4.48 1.62
N PRO A 76 -24.09 5.60 1.90
CA PRO A 76 -23.86 6.32 3.15
C PRO A 76 -24.16 5.38 4.32
N GLY A 77 -23.37 5.43 5.38
CA GLY A 77 -23.63 4.64 6.59
C GLY A 77 -25.02 4.95 7.15
N ASP A 78 -25.64 3.95 7.78
CA ASP A 78 -27.02 3.96 8.31
C ASP A 78 -27.35 5.05 9.35
N GLU A 79 -26.48 6.05 9.57
CA GLU A 79 -26.88 7.29 10.23
C GLU A 79 -27.90 8.08 9.39
N ASN A 80 -27.94 7.90 8.07
CA ASN A 80 -28.88 8.62 7.19
C ASN A 80 -30.30 8.00 7.14
N GLU A 81 -30.49 6.75 7.59
CA GLU A 81 -31.81 6.11 7.67
C GLU A 81 -32.58 6.50 8.93
N ARG A 82 -31.89 6.95 10.00
CA ARG A 82 -32.53 7.45 11.23
C ARG A 82 -33.08 8.87 11.13
N ILE A 83 -32.73 9.62 10.09
CA ILE A 83 -33.15 11.03 9.91
C ILE A 83 -34.32 11.15 8.91
N ASN A 84 -34.65 10.08 8.18
CA ASN A 84 -35.78 10.03 7.24
C ASN A 84 -36.92 9.08 7.66
N SER A 85 -36.94 8.61 8.91
CA SER A 85 -38.07 7.85 9.49
C SER A 85 -38.75 8.60 10.62
#